data_AF-A0A6V7ISU6-F1
#
_entry.id   AF-A0A6V7ISU6-F1
#
_cell.length_a   1.000
_cell.length_b   1.000
_cell.length_c   1.000
_cell.angle_alpha   90.00
_cell.angle_beta   90.00
_cell.angle_gamma   90.00
#
_symmetry.space_group_name_H-M   'P 1'
#
loop_
_entity.id
_entity.type
_entity.pdbx_description
1 polymer ?
#
loop_
_entity_poly.entity_id
_entity_poly.type
_entity_poly.pdbx_seq_one_letter_code
_entity_poly.pdbx_strand_id
1 'polypeptide(L)' 'ASLFTKRSKTVEPEKIALLKEAYDFLDKFLEGKKWLAGDNYTLADISCVSTLSTAE' A
#
# COMPACT_ATOMS: atom_id res chain seq x y z
N ALA A 1 -4.03 -11.72 32.85
CA ALA A 1 -4.47 -11.28 31.52
C ALA A 1 -4.07 -9.83 31.34
N SER A 2 -2.96 -9.56 30.65
CA SER A 2 -2.57 -8.19 30.24
C SER A 2 -1.65 -8.27 29.02
N LEU A 3 -2.24 -8.21 27.83
CA LEU A 3 -1.54 -7.99 26.56
C LEU A 3 -2.14 -6.74 25.92
N PHE A 4 -1.98 -5.61 26.62
CA PHE A 4 -2.15 -4.30 25.99
C PHE A 4 -0.84 -3.95 25.30
N THR A 5 -0.66 -4.56 24.13
CA THR A 5 0.48 -4.32 23.26
C THR A 5 0.40 -2.87 22.76
N LYS A 6 1.31 -2.06 23.29
CA LYS A 6 1.71 -0.71 22.89
C LYS A 6 1.22 -0.30 21.50
N ARG A 7 0.13 0.46 21.45
CA ARG A 7 -0.32 1.18 20.24
C ARG A 7 0.57 2.42 20.09
N SER A 8 1.79 2.24 19.58
CA SER A 8 2.67 3.34 19.18
C SER A 8 2.03 4.03 17.98
N LYS A 9 1.24 5.08 18.27
CA LYS A 9 0.66 6.01 17.29
C LYS A 9 1.71 7.00 16.81
N THR A 10 2.78 6.46 16.24
CA THR A 10 3.83 7.22 15.56
C THR A 10 4.14 6.39 14.33
N VAL A 11 3.49 6.71 13.22
CA VAL A 11 3.88 6.17 11.92
C VAL A 11 5.31 6.64 11.72
N GLU A 12 6.25 5.71 11.90
CA GLU A 12 7.67 6.01 11.79
C GLU A 12 7.92 6.61 10.40
N PRO A 13 8.69 7.70 10.28
CA PRO A 13 8.92 8.36 8.98
C PRO A 13 9.53 7.40 7.94
N GLU A 14 10.24 6.37 8.41
CA GLU A 14 10.76 5.27 7.58
C GLU A 14 9.65 4.44 6.91
N LYS A 15 8.53 4.19 7.59
CA LYS A 15 7.37 3.51 7.01
C LYS A 15 6.66 4.37 5.98
N ILE A 16 6.63 5.69 6.18
CA ILE A 16 6.10 6.64 5.19
C ILE A 16 6.99 6.66 3.95
N ALA A 17 8.32 6.65 4.13
CA ALA A 17 9.26 6.58 3.02
C ALA A 17 9.09 5.28 2.22
N LEU A 18 8.98 4.13 2.90
CA LEU A 18 8.72 2.83 2.27
C LEU A 18 7.37 2.81 1.53
N LEU A 19 6.32 3.39 2.12
CA LEU A 19 5.01 3.53 1.47
C LEU A 19 5.12 4.38 0.20
N LYS A 20 5.88 5.48 0.27
CA LYS A 20 6.12 6.37 -0.86
C LYS A 20 6.91 5.71 -1.99
N GLU A 21 7.90 4.89 -1.65
CA GLU A 21 8.63 4.06 -2.62
C GLU A 21 7.73 2.98 -3.24
N ALA A 22 6.88 2.34 -2.43
CA ALA A 22 5.89 1.38 -2.93
C ALA A 22 4.88 2.05 -3.88
N TYR A 23 4.46 3.29 -3.60
CA TYR A 23 3.63 4.08 -4.51
C TYR A 23 4.33 4.42 -5.82
N ASP A 24 5.60 4.83 -5.78
CA ASP A 24 6.40 5.12 -6.98
C ASP A 24 6.58 3.87 -7.86
N PHE A 25 6.80 2.71 -7.20
CA PHE A 25 6.86 1.42 -7.87
C PHE A 25 5.51 1.05 -8.49
N LEU A 26 4.41 1.27 -7.77
CA LEU A 26 3.07 1.01 -8.26
C LEU A 26 2.73 1.88 -9.48
N ASP A 27 3.04 3.17 -9.41
CA ASP A 27 2.84 4.14 -10.50
C ASP A 27 3.60 3.70 -11.76
N LYS A 28 4.88 3.32 -11.63
CA LYS A 28 5.67 2.75 -12.73
C LYS A 28 5.10 1.43 -13.28
N PHE A 29 4.52 0.59 -12.43
CA PHE A 29 3.88 -0.65 -12.87
C PHE A 29 2.58 -0.40 -13.63
N LEU A 30 1.88 0.69 -13.32
CA LEU A 30 0.66 1.14 -13.98
C LEU A 30 0.92 2.10 -15.14
N GLU A 31 2.16 2.54 -15.34
CA GLU A 31 2.52 3.44 -16.42
C GLU A 31 2.18 2.78 -17.78
N GLY A 32 1.18 3.36 -18.46
CA GLY A 32 0.69 2.85 -19.74
C GLY A 32 -0.25 1.64 -19.66
N LYS A 33 -0.70 1.23 -18.47
CA LYS A 33 -1.65 0.12 -18.27
C LYS A 33 -2.86 0.55 -17.44
N LYS A 34 -4.04 0.04 -17.79
CA LYS A 34 -5.30 0.39 -17.11
C LYS A 34 -5.45 -0.29 -15.73
N TRP A 35 -4.77 -1.42 -15.52
CA TRP A 35 -4.86 -2.23 -14.31
C TRP A 35 -3.47 -2.71 -13.86
N LEU A 36 -3.33 -3.05 -12.58
CA LEU A 36 -2.06 -3.43 -11.95
C LEU A 36 -1.38 -4.64 -12.62
N ALA A 37 -2.18 -5.61 -13.05
CA ALA A 37 -1.71 -6.86 -13.62
C ALA A 37 -2.37 -7.17 -14.96
N GLY A 38 -2.03 -6.37 -15.98
CA GLY A 38 -2.44 -6.57 -17.37
C GLY A 38 -3.65 -5.74 -17.78
N ASP A 39 -4.44 -6.24 -18.74
CA ASP A 39 -5.60 -5.53 -19.31
C ASP A 39 -6.93 -5.80 -18.58
N ASN A 40 -6.91 -6.64 -17.53
CA ASN A 40 -8.10 -7.05 -16.81
C ASN A 40 -8.02 -6.69 -15.33
N TYR A 41 -9.18 -6.52 -14.70
CA TYR A 41 -9.29 -6.32 -13.26
C TYR A 41 -8.87 -7.60 -12.52
N THR A 42 -7.87 -7.50 -11.64
CA THR A 42 -7.31 -8.65 -10.95
C THR A 42 -7.30 -8.48 -9.43
N LEU A 43 -6.93 -9.55 -8.73
CA LEU A 43 -6.69 -9.54 -7.30
C LEU A 43 -5.59 -8.53 -6.88
N ALA A 44 -4.67 -8.19 -7.79
CA ALA A 44 -3.61 -7.23 -7.53
C ALA A 44 -4.17 -5.80 -7.33
N ASP A 45 -5.15 -5.40 -8.15
CA ASP A 45 -5.84 -4.12 -8.03
C ASP A 45 -6.55 -4.00 -6.66
N ILE A 46 -7.25 -5.06 -6.24
CA ILE A 46 -7.96 -5.12 -4.95
C ILE A 46 -6.97 -5.03 -3.78
N SER A 47 -5.88 -5.79 -3.84
CA SER A 47 -4.88 -5.84 -2.78
C SER A 47 -4.19 -4.48 -2.59
N CYS A 48 -3.86 -3.80 -3.69
CA CYS A 48 -3.27 -2.47 -3.63
C CYS A 48 -4.27 -1.46 -3.07
N VAL A 49 -5.48 -1.35 -3.63
CA VAL A 49 -6.52 -0.42 -3.13
C VAL A 49 -6.79 -0.63 -1.64
N SER A 50 -6.91 -1.88 -1.19
CA SER A 50 -7.16 -2.18 0.24
C SER A 50 -6.04 -1.67 1.14
N THR A 51 -4.79 -1.76 0.67
CA THR A 51 -3.61 -1.25 1.38
C THR A 51 -3.60 0.28 1.37
N LEU A 52 -3.94 0.92 0.24
CA LEU A 52 -4.02 2.37 0.14
C LEU A 52 -5.10 2.93 1.08
N SER A 53 -6.29 2.33 1.07
CA SER A 53 -7.41 2.74 1.91
C SER A 53 -7.16 2.55 3.41
N THR A 54 -6.22 1.69 3.79
CA THR A 54 -5.83 1.51 5.20
C THR A 54 -4.63 2.40 5.59
N ALA A 55 -3.90 2.92 4.59
CA ALA A 55 -2.75 3.79 4.79
C ALA A 55 -3.10 5.28 4.89
N GLU A 56 -4.33 5.67 4.51
CA GLU A 56 -4.97 6.95 4.93
C GLU A 56 -5.45 6.89 6.38
#